data_AF-A0A7Y3BAD9-F1
#
_entry.id   AF-A0A7Y3BAD9-F1
#
_cell.length_a   1.000
_cell.length_b   1.000
_cell.length_c   1.000
_cell.angle_alpha   90.00
_cell.angle_beta   90.00
_cell.angle_gamma   90.00
#
_symmetry.space_group_name_H-M   'P 1'
#
loop_
_entity.id
_entity.type
_entity.pdbx_description
1 polymer ?
#
loop_
_entity_poly.entity_id
_entity_poly.type
_entity_poly.pdbx_seq_one_letter_code
_entity_poly.pdbx_strand_id
1 'polypeptide(L)'
;MQKKLIDFLFSTRLTGILFVLFAVAMIAGTFLDANQETSPTPLTRTLIYHAFWFKAIMLFFVINFIGNIFKYRLLRKEKWPTLLFHLSFILIILGAAITHYISFEGMMSIREGETQDKFLSSKTYVTTYVDGNYVVDGQTQRRILESEVDFSHRLDNRFKVSSDYNGEPFKIELEKFIKN
;
A
#
# COMPACT_ATOMS: atom_id res chain seq x y z
N MET A 1 26.31 -21.51 -9.99
CA MET A 1 25.69 -20.60 -8.98
C MET A 1 24.18 -20.46 -9.17
N GLN A 2 23.69 -20.22 -10.38
CA GLN A 2 22.26 -20.02 -10.69
C GLN A 2 21.34 -21.17 -10.25
N LYS A 3 21.72 -22.44 -10.47
CA LYS A 3 20.92 -23.60 -10.02
C LYS A 3 20.68 -23.60 -8.51
N LYS A 4 21.70 -23.32 -7.71
CA LYS A 4 21.58 -23.27 -6.24
C LYS A 4 20.60 -22.18 -5.76
N LEU A 5 20.61 -21.03 -6.44
CA LEU A 5 19.69 -19.93 -6.11
C LEU A 5 18.24 -20.29 -6.45
N ILE A 6 18.00 -20.86 -7.62
CA ILE A 6 16.66 -21.33 -8.05
C ILE A 6 16.16 -22.43 -7.11
N ASP A 7 17.03 -23.39 -6.76
CA ASP A 7 16.67 -24.48 -5.86
C ASP A 7 16.29 -23.97 -4.47
N PHE A 8 16.95 -22.93 -3.98
CA PHE A 8 16.62 -22.25 -2.72
C PHE A 8 15.30 -21.48 -2.83
N LEU A 9 15.14 -20.66 -3.87
CA LEU A 9 13.92 -19.87 -4.12
C LEU A 9 12.67 -20.73 -4.24
N PHE A 10 12.80 -21.96 -4.74
CA PHE A 10 11.70 -22.91 -4.89
C PHE A 10 11.74 -24.00 -3.81
N SER A 11 12.29 -23.73 -2.63
CA SER A 11 12.32 -24.69 -1.54
C SER A 11 11.14 -24.51 -0.58
N THR A 12 10.67 -25.61 0.00
CA THR A 12 9.69 -25.59 1.09
C THR A 12 10.23 -24.96 2.37
N ARG A 13 11.56 -25.01 2.57
CA ARG A 13 12.24 -24.31 3.67
C ARG A 13 12.04 -22.80 3.56
N LEU A 14 12.26 -22.24 2.37
CA LEU A 14 11.99 -20.83 2.13
C LEU A 14 10.50 -20.51 2.33
N THR A 15 9.59 -21.37 1.88
CA THR A 15 8.15 -21.20 2.12
C THR A 15 7.85 -21.05 3.62
N GLY A 16 8.40 -21.92 4.45
CA GLY A 16 8.23 -21.85 5.90
C GLY A 16 8.79 -20.55 6.49
N ILE A 17 9.98 -20.12 6.06
CA ILE A 17 10.58 -18.85 6.49
C ILE A 17 9.69 -17.67 6.10
N LEU A 18 9.18 -17.63 4.87
CA LEU A 18 8.29 -16.57 4.40
C LEU A 18 7.00 -16.52 5.22
N PHE A 19 6.41 -17.67 5.58
CA PHE A 19 5.23 -17.72 6.46
C PHE A 19 5.52 -17.21 7.85
N VAL A 20 6.66 -17.53 8.44
CA VAL A 20 7.05 -17.02 9.76
C VAL A 20 7.25 -15.51 9.70
N LEU A 21 7.98 -15.00 8.70
CA LEU A 21 8.20 -13.55 8.54
C LEU A 21 6.88 -12.81 8.31
N PHE A 22 6.00 -13.36 7.48
CA PHE A 22 4.67 -12.80 7.26
C PHE A 22 3.83 -12.80 8.54
N ALA A 23 3.79 -13.91 9.28
CA ALA A 23 3.06 -13.98 10.54
C ALA A 23 3.60 -12.97 11.57
N VAL A 24 4.91 -12.86 11.71
CA VAL A 24 5.54 -11.87 12.60
C VAL A 24 5.19 -10.44 12.17
N ALA A 25 5.20 -10.15 10.86
CA ALA A 25 4.77 -8.85 10.33
C ALA A 25 3.32 -8.55 10.68
N MET A 26 2.41 -9.50 10.48
CA MET A 26 0.99 -9.33 10.80
C MET A 26 0.77 -9.11 12.30
N ILE A 27 1.41 -9.91 13.15
CA ILE A 27 1.35 -9.78 14.61
C ILE A 27 1.88 -8.40 15.04
N ALA A 28 3.03 -7.99 14.52
CA ALA A 28 3.60 -6.67 14.80
C ALA A 28 2.64 -5.56 14.38
N GLY A 29 2.00 -5.66 13.22
CA GLY A 29 0.99 -4.70 12.76
C GLY A 29 -0.18 -4.57 13.71
N THR A 30 -0.71 -5.71 14.21
CA THR A 30 -1.76 -5.71 15.23
C THR A 30 -1.33 -4.97 16.51
N PHE A 31 -0.09 -5.16 16.97
CA PHE A 31 0.41 -4.44 18.14
C PHE A 31 0.68 -2.96 17.88
N LEU A 32 1.12 -2.58 16.67
CA LEU A 32 1.32 -1.18 16.31
C LEU A 32 -0.01 -0.41 16.29
N ASP A 33 -1.11 -1.05 15.93
CA ASP A 33 -2.45 -0.45 15.90
C ASP A 33 -3.26 -0.71 17.19
N ALA A 34 -2.65 -1.29 18.22
CA ALA A 34 -3.31 -1.50 19.49
C ALA A 34 -3.79 -0.16 20.10
N ASN A 35 -5.02 -0.15 20.61
CA ASN A 35 -5.67 1.03 21.21
C ASN A 35 -5.82 2.23 20.26
N GLN A 36 -5.85 2.00 18.95
CA GLN A 36 -6.18 3.03 17.96
C GLN A 36 -7.65 2.95 17.58
N GLU A 37 -8.28 4.10 17.32
CA GLU A 37 -9.70 4.16 16.92
C GLU A 37 -9.95 3.56 15.54
N THR A 38 -8.95 3.64 14.66
CA THR A 38 -8.99 3.09 13.31
C THR A 38 -7.76 2.25 13.03
N SER A 39 -7.91 1.22 12.21
CA SER A 39 -6.85 0.33 11.78
C SER A 39 -7.05 -0.01 10.30
N PRO A 40 -5.99 -0.04 9.47
CA PRO A 40 -4.60 0.22 9.85
C PRO A 40 -4.29 1.72 9.98
N THR A 41 -3.48 2.10 10.98
CA THR A 41 -3.05 3.50 11.12
C THR A 41 -1.99 3.88 10.09
N PRO A 42 -1.77 5.19 9.82
CA PRO A 42 -0.68 5.63 8.94
C PRO A 42 0.69 5.07 9.32
N LEU A 43 0.94 4.88 10.62
CA LEU A 43 2.18 4.27 11.13
C LEU A 43 2.34 2.84 10.58
N THR A 44 1.32 2.00 10.77
CA THR A 44 1.38 0.60 10.39
C THR A 44 1.37 0.42 8.87
N ARG A 45 0.59 1.24 8.15
CA ARG A 45 0.66 1.32 6.69
C ARG A 45 2.09 1.62 6.22
N THR A 46 2.72 2.64 6.77
CA THR A 46 4.07 3.07 6.36
C THR A 46 5.13 2.03 6.69
N LEU A 47 5.11 1.46 7.91
CA LEU A 47 6.17 0.57 8.39
C LEU A 47 6.04 -0.88 7.92
N ILE A 48 4.81 -1.33 7.63
CA ILE A 48 4.53 -2.73 7.27
C ILE A 48 3.93 -2.79 5.87
N TYR A 49 2.67 -2.40 5.69
CA TYR A 49 1.92 -2.77 4.49
C TYR A 49 2.42 -2.10 3.20
N HIS A 50 2.90 -0.86 3.29
CA HIS A 50 3.46 -0.12 2.15
C HIS A 50 4.99 -0.23 2.09
N ALA A 51 5.61 -0.82 3.11
CA ALA A 51 7.05 -0.92 3.20
C ALA A 51 7.60 -1.87 2.13
N PHE A 52 8.78 -1.53 1.61
CA PHE A 52 9.43 -2.30 0.56
C PHE A 52 9.69 -3.76 0.96
N TRP A 53 10.12 -3.99 2.21
CA TRP A 53 10.44 -5.33 2.71
C TRP A 53 9.22 -6.26 2.74
N PHE A 54 8.05 -5.74 3.11
CA PHE A 54 6.81 -6.53 3.14
C PHE A 54 6.36 -6.87 1.72
N LYS A 55 6.38 -5.88 0.81
CA LYS A 55 6.14 -6.12 -0.62
C LYS A 55 7.09 -7.17 -1.21
N ALA A 56 8.36 -7.16 -0.80
CA ALA A 56 9.33 -8.17 -1.21
C ALA A 56 8.96 -9.57 -0.69
N ILE A 57 8.53 -9.72 0.56
CA ILE A 57 8.03 -10.99 1.10
C ILE A 57 6.86 -11.51 0.25
N MET A 58 5.88 -10.64 -0.06
CA MET A 58 4.72 -11.01 -0.88
C MET A 58 5.12 -11.46 -2.28
N LEU A 59 6.05 -10.74 -2.92
CA LEU A 59 6.59 -11.12 -4.23
C LEU A 59 7.32 -12.47 -4.18
N PHE A 60 8.13 -12.70 -3.15
CA PHE A 60 8.85 -13.96 -2.98
C PHE A 60 7.90 -15.13 -2.73
N PHE A 61 6.78 -14.93 -2.04
CA PHE A 61 5.75 -15.97 -1.93
C PHE A 61 5.22 -16.40 -3.31
N VAL A 62 4.86 -15.46 -4.18
CA VAL A 62 4.34 -15.78 -5.52
C VAL A 62 5.38 -16.56 -6.32
N ILE A 63 6.63 -16.06 -6.35
CA ILE A 63 7.74 -16.73 -7.05
C ILE A 63 7.96 -18.16 -6.48
N ASN A 64 7.96 -18.29 -5.15
CA ASN A 64 8.15 -19.57 -4.47
C ASN A 64 7.01 -20.55 -4.77
N PHE A 65 5.75 -20.14 -4.66
CA PHE A 65 4.59 -21.00 -4.96
C PHE A 65 4.56 -21.44 -6.43
N ILE A 66 4.81 -20.53 -7.37
CA ILE A 66 4.89 -20.88 -8.80
C ILE A 66 6.01 -21.91 -9.03
N GLY A 67 7.21 -21.66 -8.49
CA GLY A 67 8.33 -22.60 -8.61
C GLY A 67 8.06 -23.97 -7.99
N ASN A 68 7.40 -24.01 -6.83
CA ASN A 68 7.01 -25.24 -6.14
C ASN A 68 6.07 -26.12 -7.00
N ILE A 69 5.16 -25.52 -7.78
CA ILE A 69 4.26 -26.25 -8.68
C ILE A 69 5.06 -27.12 -9.66
N PHE A 70 6.09 -26.55 -10.29
CA PHE A 70 6.90 -27.27 -11.27
C PHE A 70 7.90 -28.21 -10.61
N LYS A 71 8.61 -27.74 -9.57
CA LYS A 71 9.64 -28.52 -8.88
C LYS A 71 9.10 -29.82 -8.28
N TYR A 72 7.91 -29.76 -7.67
CA TYR A 72 7.27 -30.91 -7.05
C TYR A 72 6.24 -31.60 -7.94
N ARG A 73 6.14 -31.19 -9.22
CA ARG A 73 5.25 -31.77 -10.25
C ARG A 73 3.80 -31.84 -9.75
N LEU A 74 3.29 -30.71 -9.24
CA LEU A 74 1.96 -30.63 -8.63
C LEU A 74 0.81 -30.70 -9.66
N LEU A 75 1.09 -30.57 -10.96
CA LEU A 75 0.11 -30.70 -12.04
C LEU A 75 -0.43 -32.14 -12.24
N ARG A 76 0.04 -33.10 -11.45
CA ARG A 76 -0.47 -34.49 -11.47
C ARG A 76 -1.84 -34.57 -10.81
N LYS A 77 -2.72 -35.44 -11.34
CA LYS A 77 -4.08 -35.61 -10.82
C LYS A 77 -4.09 -36.01 -9.35
N GLU A 78 -3.16 -36.84 -8.91
CA GLU A 78 -3.07 -37.25 -7.49
C GLU A 78 -2.74 -36.09 -6.53
N LYS A 79 -2.16 -34.98 -7.03
CA LYS A 79 -1.72 -33.83 -6.23
C LYS A 79 -2.64 -32.63 -6.35
N TRP A 80 -3.83 -32.82 -6.94
CA TRP A 80 -4.78 -31.74 -7.19
C TRP A 80 -5.16 -30.94 -5.92
N PRO A 81 -5.35 -31.56 -4.74
CA PRO A 81 -5.60 -30.80 -3.51
C PRO A 81 -4.46 -29.82 -3.18
N THR A 82 -3.21 -30.28 -3.25
CA THR A 82 -2.03 -29.44 -2.98
C THR A 82 -1.85 -28.34 -4.02
N LEU A 83 -2.10 -28.67 -5.30
CA LEU A 83 -2.07 -27.71 -6.40
C LEU A 83 -3.11 -26.60 -6.17
N LEU A 84 -4.32 -26.97 -5.77
CA LEU A 84 -5.39 -26.01 -5.50
C LEU A 84 -4.97 -25.00 -4.43
N PHE A 85 -4.41 -25.45 -3.31
CA PHE A 85 -3.89 -24.54 -2.28
C PHE A 85 -2.84 -23.58 -2.81
N HIS A 86 -1.89 -24.06 -3.64
CA HIS A 86 -0.86 -23.18 -4.22
C HIS A 86 -1.49 -22.12 -5.13
N LEU A 87 -2.43 -22.52 -5.99
CA LEU A 87 -3.14 -21.59 -6.87
C LEU A 87 -3.96 -20.58 -6.06
N SER A 88 -4.64 -21.01 -4.99
CA SER A 88 -5.36 -20.11 -4.08
C SER A 88 -4.45 -19.06 -3.47
N PHE A 89 -3.28 -19.44 -2.94
CA PHE A 89 -2.34 -18.46 -2.38
C PHE A 89 -1.82 -17.48 -3.44
N ILE A 90 -1.50 -17.97 -4.64
CA ILE A 90 -1.08 -17.11 -5.75
C ILE A 90 -2.20 -16.11 -6.08
N LEU A 91 -3.44 -16.57 -6.23
CA LEU A 91 -4.59 -15.72 -6.54
C LEU A 91 -4.88 -14.70 -5.43
N ILE A 92 -4.81 -15.10 -4.16
CA ILE A 92 -5.01 -14.19 -3.02
C ILE A 92 -3.95 -13.09 -3.02
N ILE A 93 -2.68 -13.45 -3.23
CA ILE A 93 -1.58 -12.46 -3.22
C ILE A 93 -1.68 -11.53 -4.44
N LEU A 94 -2.00 -12.07 -5.63
CA LEU A 94 -2.19 -11.24 -6.82
C LEU A 94 -3.42 -10.32 -6.67
N GLY A 95 -4.52 -10.82 -6.10
CA GLY A 95 -5.69 -10.03 -5.78
C GLY A 95 -5.36 -8.89 -4.81
N ALA A 96 -4.60 -9.18 -3.74
CA ALA A 96 -4.13 -8.18 -2.79
C ALA A 96 -3.23 -7.12 -3.45
N ALA A 97 -2.37 -7.51 -4.40
CA ALA A 97 -1.56 -6.56 -5.16
C ALA A 97 -2.43 -5.65 -6.04
N ILE A 98 -3.43 -6.22 -6.73
CA ILE A 98 -4.36 -5.44 -7.55
C ILE A 98 -5.12 -4.43 -6.69
N THR A 99 -5.69 -4.85 -5.56
CA THR A 99 -6.40 -3.93 -4.67
C THR A 99 -5.47 -2.85 -4.13
N HIS A 100 -4.24 -3.19 -3.77
CA HIS A 100 -3.29 -2.22 -3.22
C HIS A 100 -2.84 -1.14 -4.22
N TYR A 101 -2.60 -1.49 -5.49
CA TYR A 101 -2.05 -0.53 -6.47
C TYR A 101 -3.10 0.16 -7.33
N ILE A 102 -4.27 -0.46 -7.53
CA ILE A 102 -5.24 -0.02 -8.54
C ILE A 102 -6.57 0.41 -7.91
N SER A 103 -6.93 -0.11 -6.72
CA SER A 103 -8.24 0.20 -6.14
C SER A 103 -8.31 1.58 -5.51
N PHE A 104 -9.55 2.04 -5.30
CA PHE A 104 -9.87 3.25 -4.55
C PHE A 104 -10.54 2.86 -3.25
N GLU A 105 -10.01 3.36 -2.15
CA GLU A 105 -10.49 3.06 -0.80
C GLU A 105 -11.14 4.29 -0.19
N GLY A 106 -12.18 4.08 0.61
CA GLY A 106 -12.85 5.15 1.32
C GLY A 106 -13.99 4.69 2.20
N MET A 107 -14.67 5.65 2.80
CA MET A 107 -15.76 5.45 3.76
C MET A 107 -17.08 5.88 3.15
N MET A 108 -18.06 4.97 3.16
CA MET A 108 -19.44 5.25 2.77
C MET A 108 -20.33 5.08 3.99
N SER A 109 -20.92 6.17 4.48
CA SER A 109 -21.92 6.10 5.54
C SER A 109 -23.28 5.87 4.91
N ILE A 110 -23.87 4.69 5.13
CA ILE A 110 -25.21 4.33 4.64
C ILE A 110 -26.15 4.28 5.84
N ARG A 111 -27.23 5.05 5.80
CA ARG A 111 -28.28 5.00 6.83
C ARG A 111 -29.26 3.87 6.51
N GLU A 112 -29.91 3.33 7.53
CA GLU A 112 -30.94 2.32 7.35
C GLU A 112 -32.06 2.83 6.43
N GLY A 113 -32.43 2.04 5.41
CA GLY A 113 -33.45 2.40 4.42
C GLY A 113 -32.99 3.33 3.30
N GLU A 114 -31.78 3.90 3.38
CA GLU A 114 -31.22 4.80 2.38
C GLU A 114 -30.28 4.07 1.41
N THR A 115 -30.12 4.64 0.21
CA THR A 115 -29.07 4.23 -0.74
C THR A 115 -28.10 5.39 -0.94
N GLN A 116 -26.82 5.07 -1.18
CA GLN A 116 -25.75 6.04 -1.34
C GLN A 116 -24.89 5.64 -2.54
N ASP A 117 -24.62 6.59 -3.43
CA ASP A 117 -23.82 6.38 -4.66
C ASP A 117 -22.45 7.07 -4.60
N LYS A 118 -22.11 7.69 -3.46
CA LYS A 118 -20.87 8.42 -3.22
C LYS A 118 -20.21 8.02 -1.90
N PHE A 119 -18.89 7.95 -1.90
CA PHE A 119 -18.10 7.67 -0.71
C PHE A 119 -17.00 8.73 -0.54
N LEU A 120 -16.56 8.93 0.70
CA LEU A 120 -15.45 9.80 1.04
C LEU A 120 -14.14 9.03 0.86
N SER A 121 -13.18 9.57 0.11
CA SER A 121 -11.86 8.96 -0.05
C SER A 121 -11.17 8.78 1.30
N SER A 122 -10.47 7.65 1.48
CA SER A 122 -9.63 7.39 2.65
C SER A 122 -8.29 8.14 2.60
N LYS A 123 -7.90 8.61 1.41
CA LYS A 123 -6.65 9.34 1.18
C LYS A 123 -6.75 10.75 1.74
N THR A 124 -5.70 11.19 2.42
CA THR A 124 -5.59 12.55 2.92
C THR A 124 -4.73 13.37 1.96
N TYR A 125 -5.10 14.62 1.76
CA TYR A 125 -4.39 15.52 0.85
C TYR A 125 -4.02 16.82 1.55
N VAL A 126 -2.83 17.32 1.26
CA VAL A 126 -2.51 18.73 1.44
C VAL A 126 -2.91 19.45 0.15
N THR A 127 -3.99 20.23 0.22
CA THR A 127 -4.42 21.09 -0.87
C THR A 127 -3.81 22.47 -0.68
N THR A 128 -2.99 22.89 -1.64
CA THR A 128 -2.39 24.22 -1.66
C THR A 128 -3.10 25.07 -2.70
N TYR A 129 -3.61 26.22 -2.26
CA TYR A 129 -4.10 27.28 -3.12
C TYR A 129 -3.03 28.36 -3.24
N VAL A 130 -2.54 28.58 -4.45
CA VAL A 130 -1.55 29.63 -4.74
C VAL A 130 -2.21 30.71 -5.57
N ASP A 131 -2.30 31.88 -4.95
CA ASP A 131 -2.87 33.09 -5.51
C ASP A 131 -1.75 34.10 -5.77
N GLY A 132 -1.90 34.88 -6.83
CA GLY A 132 -0.98 35.94 -7.18
C GLY A 132 -1.61 36.87 -8.22
N ASN A 133 -0.76 37.59 -8.94
CA ASN A 133 -1.20 38.65 -9.85
C ASN A 133 -1.41 38.17 -11.29
N TYR A 134 -1.48 36.86 -11.53
CA TYR A 134 -1.65 36.32 -12.88
C TYR A 134 -3.11 36.42 -13.31
N VAL A 135 -3.34 37.06 -14.46
CA VAL A 135 -4.67 37.37 -14.98
C VAL A 135 -4.79 36.86 -16.41
N VAL A 136 -5.88 36.16 -16.69
CA VAL A 136 -6.28 35.73 -18.04
C VAL A 136 -7.68 36.29 -18.27
N ASP A 137 -7.86 37.03 -19.36
CA ASP A 137 -9.14 37.66 -19.74
C ASP A 137 -9.80 38.49 -18.61
N GLY A 138 -8.98 39.20 -17.83
CA GLY A 138 -9.44 40.03 -16.71
C GLY A 138 -9.79 39.25 -15.44
N GLN A 139 -9.64 37.91 -15.42
CA GLN A 139 -9.87 37.08 -14.25
C GLN A 139 -8.55 36.60 -13.61
N THR A 140 -8.42 36.80 -12.29
CA THR A 140 -7.31 36.28 -11.49
C THR A 140 -7.30 34.76 -11.48
N GLN A 141 -6.16 34.16 -11.78
CA GLN A 141 -6.03 32.71 -11.84
C GLN A 141 -5.43 32.16 -10.54
N ARG A 142 -6.01 31.09 -10.02
CA ARG A 142 -5.50 30.35 -8.86
C ARG A 142 -4.88 29.04 -9.33
N ARG A 143 -3.69 28.71 -8.82
CA ARG A 143 -3.13 27.37 -8.99
C ARG A 143 -3.52 26.51 -7.80
N ILE A 144 -4.06 25.33 -8.08
CA ILE A 144 -4.43 24.33 -7.07
C ILE A 144 -3.45 23.17 -7.20
N LEU A 145 -2.80 22.82 -6.09
CA LEU A 145 -1.97 21.62 -5.99
C LEU A 145 -2.58 20.69 -4.94
N GLU A 146 -2.81 19.44 -5.31
CA GLU A 146 -3.26 18.41 -4.39
C GLU A 146 -2.14 17.38 -4.24
N SER A 147 -1.66 17.19 -3.01
CA SER A 147 -0.60 16.23 -2.72
C SER A 147 -1.06 15.24 -1.67
N GLU A 148 -1.08 13.96 -2.03
CA GLU A 148 -1.45 12.87 -1.13
C GLU A 148 -0.43 12.77 0.02
N VAL A 149 -0.93 12.65 1.25
CA VAL A 149 -0.14 12.52 2.47
C VAL A 149 -0.78 11.48 3.38
N ASP A 150 0.03 10.84 4.23
CA ASP A 150 -0.44 9.90 5.26
C ASP A 150 0.23 10.26 6.60
N PHE A 151 -0.03 11.48 7.08
CA PHE A 151 0.63 12.00 8.27
C PHE A 151 0.15 11.31 9.55
N SER A 152 1.06 11.19 10.52
CA SER A 152 0.72 10.73 11.86
C SER A 152 1.65 11.33 12.90
N HIS A 153 1.10 11.68 14.06
CA HIS A 153 1.89 12.11 15.22
C HIS A 153 2.88 11.03 15.71
N ARG A 154 2.73 9.78 15.25
CA ARG A 154 3.60 8.64 15.55
C ARG A 154 4.68 8.42 14.49
N LEU A 155 4.73 9.25 13.44
CA LEU A 155 5.70 9.20 12.34
C LEU A 155 6.58 10.46 12.31
N ASP A 156 7.80 10.31 11.78
CA ASP A 156 8.62 11.44 11.34
C ASP A 156 8.10 11.92 9.98
N ASN A 157 7.06 12.76 10.01
CA ASN A 157 6.39 13.22 8.79
C ASN A 157 7.31 14.11 7.96
N ARG A 158 7.43 13.79 6.68
CA ARG A 158 8.16 14.61 5.70
C ARG A 158 7.25 14.93 4.54
N PHE A 159 7.25 16.19 4.14
CA PHE A 159 6.50 16.66 2.99
C PHE A 159 7.26 17.78 2.31
N LYS A 160 7.37 17.67 0.99
CA LYS A 160 8.06 18.62 0.15
C LYS A 160 7.43 18.61 -1.23
N VAL A 161 6.96 19.76 -1.66
CA VAL A 161 6.41 19.99 -2.99
C VAL A 161 7.08 21.21 -3.58
N SER A 162 7.44 21.14 -4.85
CA SER A 162 7.98 22.27 -5.61
C SER A 162 7.14 22.46 -6.85
N SER A 163 6.80 23.70 -7.14
CA SER A 163 6.00 24.07 -8.30
C SER A 163 6.30 25.51 -8.69
N ASP A 164 5.51 26.05 -9.62
CA ASP A 164 5.63 27.41 -10.10
C ASP A 164 4.26 28.09 -10.15
N TYR A 165 4.25 29.41 -10.05
CA TYR A 165 3.08 30.23 -10.35
C TYR A 165 3.51 31.31 -11.33
N ASN A 166 2.97 31.26 -12.56
CA ASN A 166 3.35 32.17 -13.64
C ASN A 166 4.89 32.25 -13.87
N GLY A 167 5.55 31.09 -13.82
CA GLY A 167 7.02 30.99 -13.99
C GLY A 167 7.84 31.34 -12.74
N GLU A 168 7.22 31.82 -11.66
CA GLU A 168 7.91 32.05 -10.38
C GLU A 168 7.92 30.76 -9.55
N PRO A 169 9.09 30.16 -9.28
CA PRO A 169 9.17 28.90 -8.56
C PRO A 169 8.92 29.11 -7.08
N PHE A 170 8.17 28.19 -6.48
CA PHE A 170 7.97 28.13 -5.03
C PHE A 170 8.09 26.70 -4.52
N LYS A 171 8.24 26.60 -3.21
CA LYS A 171 8.49 25.34 -2.51
C LYS A 171 7.75 25.34 -1.18
N ILE A 172 7.08 24.23 -0.92
CA ILE A 172 6.29 24.00 0.28
C ILE A 172 6.92 22.82 0.99
N GLU A 173 7.26 23.01 2.27
CA GLU A 173 7.81 21.97 3.12
C GLU A 173 7.08 21.94 4.46
N LEU A 174 6.87 20.74 4.99
CA LEU A 174 6.37 20.58 6.35
C LEU A 174 7.52 20.82 7.33
N GLU A 175 7.42 21.87 8.14
CA GLU A 175 8.38 22.13 9.21
C GLU A 175 8.11 21.26 10.44
N LYS A 176 6.84 21.18 10.87
CA LYS A 176 6.45 20.41 12.05
C LYS A 176 5.00 19.95 11.96
N PHE A 177 4.78 18.67 12.23
CA PHE A 177 3.43 18.13 12.43
C PHE A 177 3.01 18.31 13.90
N ILE A 178 1.85 18.93 14.13
CA ILE A 178 1.27 19.14 15.46
C ILE A 178 -0.01 18.32 15.54
N LYS A 179 -0.15 17.54 16.61
CA LYS A 179 -1.37 16.77 16.88
C LYS A 179 -2.47 17.72 17.36
N ASN A 180 -3.68 17.55 16.81
CA ASN A 180 -4.89 18.22 17.29
C ASN A 180 -5.38 17.63 18.62
#